data_AF-A0A9E3DA85-F1
#
_entry.id   AF-A0A9E3DA85-F1
#
_cell.length_a   1.000
_cell.length_b   1.000
_cell.length_c   1.000
_cell.angle_alpha   90.00
_cell.angle_beta   90.00
_cell.angle_gamma   90.00
#
_symmetry.space_group_name_H-M   'P 1'
#
loop_
_entity.id
_entity.type
_entity.pdbx_description
1 polymer ?
#
loop_
_entity_poly.entity_id
_entity_poly.type
_entity_poly.pdbx_seq_one_letter_code
_entity_poly.pdbx_strand_id
1 'polypeptide(L)'
;TAPQPVSQKVFMRELRRAVGMPVGLPATESMVRFGAKWILKTDPELALYGRYLKSERLEREGFRFQFSSLREAMEDLIRNGRRRDV
;
A
#
# COMPACT_ATOMS: atom_id res chain seq x y z
N THR A 1 0.17 -7.82 -10.98
CA THR A 1 0.76 -6.99 -9.91
C THR A 1 1.66 -5.95 -10.55
N ALA A 2 1.80 -4.78 -9.91
CA ALA A 2 2.56 -3.66 -10.43
C ALA A 2 4.00 -4.05 -10.81
N PRO A 3 4.61 -3.39 -11.81
CA PRO A 3 5.91 -3.80 -12.35
C PRO A 3 7.07 -3.63 -11.37
N GLN A 4 6.92 -2.76 -10.37
CA GLN A 4 7.96 -2.43 -9.39
C GLN A 4 7.46 -2.71 -7.97
N PRO A 5 7.66 -3.92 -7.42
CA PRO A 5 7.26 -4.22 -6.05
C PRO A 5 8.22 -3.51 -5.08
N VAL A 6 7.67 -2.92 -4.02
CA VAL A 6 8.44 -2.13 -3.04
C VAL A 6 8.25 -2.67 -1.64
N SER A 7 9.21 -2.38 -0.75
CA SER A 7 9.10 -2.75 0.65
C SER A 7 8.01 -1.96 1.36
N GLN A 8 7.45 -2.52 2.44
CA GLN A 8 6.45 -1.82 3.27
C GLN A 8 6.97 -0.46 3.75
N LYS A 9 8.25 -0.37 4.14
CA LYS A 9 8.87 0.90 4.57
C LYS A 9 8.80 1.99 3.50
N VAL A 10 9.05 1.63 2.23
CA VAL A 10 8.95 2.55 1.10
C VAL A 10 7.48 2.90 0.84
N PHE A 11 6.59 1.91 0.86
CA PHE A 11 5.15 2.12 0.70
C PHE A 11 4.61 3.14 1.71
N MET A 12 4.86 2.90 3.01
CA MET A 12 4.39 3.77 4.09
C MET A 12 5.02 5.16 4.04
N ARG A 13 6.26 5.29 3.53
CA ARG A 13 6.89 6.60 3.32
C ARG A 13 6.17 7.40 2.23
N GLU A 14 5.87 6.79 1.09
CA GLU A 14 5.17 7.49 0.01
C GLU A 14 3.72 7.80 0.38
N LEU A 15 3.04 6.90 1.10
CA LEU A 15 1.71 7.15 1.64
C LEU A 15 1.71 8.38 2.57
N ARG A 16 2.61 8.42 3.56
CA ARG A 16 2.75 9.55 4.50
C ARG A 16 2.99 10.89 3.78
N ARG A 17 3.83 10.87 2.75
CA ARG A 17 4.08 12.06 1.91
C ARG A 17 2.82 12.52 1.18
N ALA A 18 2.10 11.59 0.54
CA ALA A 18 0.90 11.91 -0.23
C ALA A 18 -0.24 12.46 0.64
N VAL A 19 -0.45 11.91 1.84
CA VAL A 19 -1.49 12.38 2.77
C VAL A 19 -1.09 13.63 3.57
N GLY A 20 0.16 14.07 3.49
CA GLY A 20 0.66 15.24 4.25
C GLY A 20 0.91 14.96 5.74
N MET A 21 1.21 13.72 6.12
CA MET A 21 1.45 13.31 7.51
C MET A 21 2.92 12.86 7.69
N PRO A 22 3.86 13.79 7.99
CA PRO A 22 5.29 13.48 8.03
C PRO A 22 5.68 12.57 9.21
N VAL A 23 4.94 12.65 10.33
CA VAL A 23 5.14 11.83 11.52
C VAL A 23 3.96 10.85 11.64
N GLY A 24 4.24 9.55 11.72
CA GLY A 24 3.23 8.52 11.91
C GLY A 24 3.67 7.52 12.97
N LEU A 25 2.72 7.09 13.81
CA LEU A 25 2.98 6.05 14.81
C LEU A 25 3.24 4.72 14.10
N PRO A 26 4.32 3.98 14.45
CA PRO A 26 4.55 2.67 13.89
C PRO A 26 3.49 1.69 14.39
N ALA A 27 2.89 0.94 13.46
CA ALA A 27 2.06 -0.21 13.81
C ALA A 27 2.99 -1.39 14.13
N THR A 28 3.35 -1.53 15.41
CA THR A 28 4.22 -2.63 15.86
C THR A 28 3.53 -3.97 15.67
N GLU A 29 4.33 -5.03 15.52
CA GLU A 29 3.79 -6.38 15.30
C GLU A 29 2.81 -6.79 16.40
N SER A 30 3.13 -6.54 17.67
CA SER A 30 2.25 -6.84 18.80
C SER A 30 0.93 -6.09 18.71
N MET A 31 0.96 -4.82 18.31
CA MET A 31 -0.25 -4.02 18.11
C MET A 31 -1.13 -4.60 17.01
N VAL A 32 -0.52 -5.03 15.89
CA VAL A 32 -1.24 -5.65 14.77
C VAL A 32 -1.82 -7.00 15.19
N ARG A 33 -1.06 -7.87 15.86
CA ARG A 33 -1.55 -9.17 16.36
C ARG A 33 -2.73 -9.01 17.32
N PHE A 34 -2.64 -8.04 18.22
CA PHE A 34 -3.71 -7.75 19.16
C PHE A 34 -4.94 -7.17 18.47
N GLY A 35 -4.77 -6.10 17.68
CA GLY A 35 -5.87 -5.42 17.00
C GLY A 35 -6.59 -6.33 16.00
N ALA A 36 -5.85 -7.12 15.23
CA ALA A 36 -6.42 -8.07 14.29
C ALA A 36 -7.28 -9.12 14.99
N LYS A 37 -6.80 -9.71 16.10
CA LYS A 37 -7.53 -10.74 16.84
C LYS A 37 -8.74 -10.19 17.59
N TRP A 38 -8.58 -9.09 18.31
CA TRP A 38 -9.57 -8.62 19.29
C TRP A 38 -10.53 -7.57 18.75
N ILE A 39 -10.11 -6.74 17.79
CA ILE A 39 -10.92 -5.64 17.26
C ILE A 39 -11.50 -6.01 15.89
N LEU A 40 -10.63 -6.40 14.95
CA LEU A 40 -11.02 -6.61 13.55
C LEU A 40 -11.51 -8.03 13.27
N LYS A 41 -11.18 -9.00 14.13
CA LYS A 41 -11.43 -10.43 13.94
C LYS A 41 -10.86 -10.97 12.62
N THR A 42 -9.68 -10.50 12.24
CA THR A 42 -8.97 -10.87 11.01
C THR A 42 -7.64 -11.56 11.31
N ASP A 43 -7.09 -12.24 10.31
CA ASP A 43 -5.76 -12.86 10.41
C ASP A 43 -4.66 -11.77 10.44
N PRO A 44 -3.84 -11.68 11.51
CA PRO A 44 -2.73 -10.74 11.57
C PRO A 44 -1.62 -11.03 10.56
N GLU A 45 -1.46 -12.28 10.13
CA GLU A 45 -0.40 -12.67 9.19
C GLU A 45 -0.56 -11.99 7.84
N LEU A 46 -1.80 -11.72 7.43
CA LEU A 46 -2.10 -10.98 6.20
C LEU A 46 -1.54 -9.55 6.23
N ALA A 47 -1.51 -8.91 7.41
CA ALA A 47 -0.99 -7.57 7.58
C ALA A 47 0.53 -7.54 7.83
N LEU A 48 1.07 -8.57 8.49
CA LEU A 48 2.48 -8.64 8.86
C LEU A 48 3.36 -9.15 7.72
N TYR A 49 2.85 -10.06 6.90
CA TYR A 49 3.62 -10.69 5.84
C TYR A 49 3.18 -10.23 4.47
N GLY A 50 4.16 -9.73 3.70
CA GLY A 50 4.01 -9.38 2.30
C GLY A 50 4.89 -10.26 1.42
N ARG A 51 4.61 -10.26 0.12
CA ARG A 51 5.43 -10.92 -0.91
C ARG A 51 5.71 -9.95 -2.05
N TYR A 52 6.93 -10.00 -2.59
CA TYR A 52 7.27 -9.29 -3.82
C TYR A 52 6.77 -10.11 -5.01
N LEU A 53 5.79 -9.57 -5.74
CA LEU A 53 5.14 -10.27 -6.85
C LEU A 53 5.18 -9.43 -8.12
N LYS A 54 5.68 -9.99 -9.21
CA LYS A 54 5.56 -9.45 -10.58
C LYS A 54 4.68 -10.39 -11.40
N SER A 55 3.81 -9.85 -12.24
CA SER A 55 2.93 -10.68 -13.08
C SER A 55 3.54 -10.91 -14.45
N GLU A 56 3.94 -12.15 -14.72
CA GLU A 56 4.43 -12.55 -16.04
C GLU A 56 3.32 -12.50 -17.11
N ARG A 57 2.09 -12.87 -16.73
CA ARG A 57 0.97 -12.89 -17.67
C ARG A 57 0.65 -11.52 -18.23
N LEU A 58 0.57 -10.49 -17.37
CA LEU A 58 0.31 -9.12 -17.80
C LEU A 58 1.44 -8.59 -18.70
N GLU A 59 2.68 -8.97 -18.41
CA GLU A 59 3.83 -8.60 -19.25
C GLU A 59 3.77 -9.28 -20.62
N ARG A 60 3.43 -10.57 -20.68
CA ARG A 60 3.27 -11.34 -21.93
C ARG A 60 2.10 -10.85 -22.78
N GLU A 61 0.99 -10.46 -22.15
CA GLU A 61 -0.20 -9.92 -22.83
C GLU A 61 -0.02 -8.44 -23.24
N GLY A 62 1.14 -7.83 -22.99
CA GLY A 62 1.43 -6.44 -23.38
C GLY A 62 0.62 -5.40 -22.59
N PHE A 63 0.13 -5.77 -21.39
CA PHE A 63 -0.65 -4.86 -20.55
C PHE A 63 0.19 -3.65 -20.13
N ARG A 64 -0.34 -2.45 -20.37
CA ARG A 64 0.30 -1.19 -19.97
C ARG A 64 -0.32 -0.68 -18.68
N PHE A 65 0.48 -0.64 -17.62
CA PHE A 65 0.06 -0.04 -16.36
C PHE A 65 -0.11 1.47 -16.51
N GLN A 66 -1.27 1.99 -16.11
CA GLN A 66 -1.53 3.43 -16.08
C GLN A 66 -0.56 4.18 -15.15
N PHE A 67 -0.21 3.56 -14.02
CA PHE A 67 0.75 4.08 -13.07
C PHE A 67 1.97 3.16 -13.02
N SER A 68 3.10 3.68 -13.46
CA SER A 68 4.35 2.92 -13.53
C SER A 68 5.10 2.92 -12.19
N SER A 69 4.87 3.96 -11.37
CA SER A 69 5.50 4.15 -10.08
C SER A 69 4.47 4.27 -8.95
N LEU A 70 4.87 3.86 -7.75
CA LEU A 70 4.05 4.00 -6.54
C LEU A 70 3.73 5.47 -6.25
N ARG A 71 4.66 6.39 -6.52
CA ARG A 71 4.50 7.82 -6.25
C ARG A 71 3.33 8.40 -7.04
N GLU A 72 3.32 8.19 -8.36
CA GLU A 72 2.26 8.67 -9.25
C GLU A 72 0.89 8.13 -8.84
N ALA A 73 0.82 6.82 -8.53
CA ALA A 73 -0.42 6.19 -8.08
C ALA A 73 -0.94 6.80 -6.77
N MET A 74 -0.05 7.07 -5.81
CA MET A 74 -0.43 7.64 -4.51
C MET A 74 -0.89 9.09 -4.63
N GLU A 75 -0.19 9.91 -5.41
CA GLU A 75 -0.55 11.31 -5.63
C GLU A 75 -1.90 11.43 -6.33
N ASP A 76 -2.15 10.59 -7.35
CA ASP A 76 -3.46 10.55 -8.02
C ASP A 76 -4.57 10.08 -7.07
N LEU A 77 -4.34 9.00 -6.30
CA LEU A 77 -5.31 8.45 -5.36
C LEU A 77 -5.75 9.50 -4.32
N ILE A 78 -4.82 10.22 -3.71
CA ILE A 78 -5.15 11.23 -2.70
C ILE A 78 -5.82 12.45 -3.32
N ARG A 79 -5.37 12.89 -4.50
CA ARG A 79 -6.01 14.01 -5.22
C ARG A 79 -7.46 13.69 -5.59
N ASN A 80 -7.72 12.48 -6.08
CA ASN A 80 -9.05 12.04 -6.51
C ASN A 80 -9.94 11.63 -5.34
N GLY A 81 -9.37 11.07 -4.27
CA GLY A 81 -10.08 10.78 -3.03
C GLY A 81 -10.68 12.05 -2.42
N ARG A 82 -9.88 13.12 -2.26
CA ARG A 82 -10.38 14.41 -1.74
C ARG A 82 -11.51 15.04 -2.56
N ARG A 83 -11.60 14.74 -3.86
CA ARG A 83 -12.70 15.24 -4.71
C ARG A 83 -14.01 14.51 -4.50
N ARG A 84 -14.00 13.28 -3.98
CA ARG A 84 -15.21 12.48 -3.73
C ARG A 84 -15.84 12.76 -2.37
N ASP A 85 -15.08 13.38 -1.47
CA ASP A 85 -15.50 13.71 -0.10
C ASP A 85 -16.05 15.16 0.03
N VAL A 86 -16.24 15.87 -1.09
CA VAL A 86 -16.81 17.23 -1.21
C VAL A 86 -18.04 17.16 -2.12
#